data_AF-A0A7S2LDA4-F1
#
_entry.id   AF-A0A7S2LDA4-F1
#
_cell.length_a   1.000
_cell.length_b   1.000
_cell.length_c   1.000
_cell.angle_alpha   90.00
_cell.angle_beta   90.00
_cell.angle_gamma   90.00
#
_symmetry.space_group_name_H-M   'P 1'
#
loop_
_entity.id
_entity.type
_entity.pdbx_description
1 polymer ?
#
loop_
_entity_poly.entity_id
_entity_poly.type
_entity_poly.pdbx_seq_one_letter_code
_entity_poly.pdbx_strand_id
1 'polypeptide(L)'
;MWGFLAPACCGKEDSKFDRLATATDLEQDEAVPAAGDSAVARPPNVAETGTYEVVLDKSSGDRLGMDVDYMLERSVLPVMSITGGLAEAWNQKARPDQQLKRDDSIIEVNGVRGNVSAMLEKCKNDQVLNLSMARGMAHDSLEADLVRLIAEKRCGPTLIRLSFLDAGVLAEGTGGGPNGALRFAAGHPGQDPCVAAALALLGPITAKYVPLLISHSDLWALAANVAIKTMGGPEIVTKFGRPDAATAAEAAPPADAL
;
A
#
# COMPACT_ATOMS: atom_id res chain seq x y z
N MET A 1 -0.65 -19.55 -49.67
CA MET A 1 0.39 -18.69 -50.26
C MET A 1 0.19 -17.31 -49.67
N TRP A 2 1.20 -16.83 -48.94
CA TRP A 2 1.15 -15.62 -48.10
C TRP A 2 1.12 -14.35 -48.95
N GLY A 3 0.51 -13.28 -48.43
CA GLY A 3 0.53 -11.94 -49.03
C GLY A 3 0.48 -10.86 -47.95
N PHE A 4 1.60 -10.65 -47.26
CA PHE A 4 1.85 -9.49 -46.42
C PHE A 4 2.09 -8.26 -47.30
N LEU A 5 1.34 -7.19 -47.06
CA LEU A 5 1.71 -5.83 -47.49
C LEU A 5 2.41 -5.14 -46.31
N ALA A 6 3.70 -4.85 -46.48
CA ALA A 6 4.43 -3.86 -45.69
C ALA A 6 4.81 -2.69 -46.61
N PRO A 7 4.70 -1.43 -46.17
CA PRO A 7 5.38 -0.33 -46.83
C PRO A 7 6.79 -0.18 -46.25
N ALA A 8 7.77 -0.17 -47.16
CA ALA A 8 9.14 0.19 -46.90
C ALA A 8 9.31 1.72 -46.86
N CYS A 9 10.12 2.20 -45.92
CA CYS A 9 10.84 3.47 -46.03
C CYS A 9 12.29 3.25 -45.57
N CYS A 10 13.23 3.41 -46.52
CA CYS A 10 14.69 3.41 -46.33
C CYS A 10 15.18 4.62 -45.54
N GLY A 11 16.36 4.48 -44.88
CA GLY A 11 17.17 5.65 -44.54
C GLY A 11 18.38 5.44 -43.61
N LYS A 12 19.38 4.67 -44.06
CA LYS A 12 20.85 4.71 -43.81
C LYS A 12 21.45 4.97 -42.41
N GLU A 13 22.38 4.08 -42.10
CA GLU A 13 23.42 4.10 -41.06
C GLU A 13 24.47 5.20 -41.30
N ASP A 14 25.09 5.69 -40.22
CA ASP A 14 26.52 6.07 -40.20
C ASP A 14 27.10 5.96 -38.77
N SER A 15 28.39 5.63 -38.72
CA SER A 15 29.10 4.96 -37.64
C SER A 15 30.12 5.86 -36.91
N LYS A 16 30.57 5.36 -35.74
CA LYS A 16 31.81 5.65 -34.97
C LYS A 16 31.83 6.84 -34.02
N PHE A 17 32.02 6.56 -32.72
CA PHE A 17 33.37 6.60 -32.12
C PHE A 17 33.42 5.91 -30.74
N ASP A 18 34.30 4.91 -30.64
CA ASP A 18 34.76 4.25 -29.41
C ASP A 18 35.49 5.22 -28.46
N ARG A 19 35.38 4.96 -27.15
CA ARG A 19 36.54 4.94 -26.24
C ARG A 19 36.19 4.30 -24.89
N LEU A 20 36.72 3.09 -24.69
CA LEU A 20 36.97 2.47 -23.39
C LEU A 20 37.89 3.37 -22.54
N ALA A 21 37.60 3.43 -21.24
CA ALA A 21 38.59 3.74 -20.21
C ALA A 21 38.51 2.67 -19.12
N THR A 22 39.69 2.19 -18.77
CA THR A 22 40.04 1.01 -17.99
C THR A 22 39.95 1.21 -16.48
N ALA A 23 39.79 0.09 -15.77
CA ALA A 23 39.98 -0.04 -14.34
C ALA A 23 41.47 0.03 -13.95
N THR A 24 41.75 0.80 -12.90
CA THR A 24 42.93 0.82 -12.00
C THR A 24 42.57 1.84 -10.90
N ASP A 25 42.79 1.72 -9.60
CA ASP A 25 43.41 0.72 -8.72
C ASP A 25 43.40 1.37 -7.29
N LEU A 26 43.38 0.55 -6.23
CA LEU A 26 43.89 0.81 -4.86
C LEU A 26 42.98 1.55 -3.84
N GLU A 27 42.47 0.85 -2.79
CA GLU A 27 43.02 0.70 -1.41
C GLU A 27 42.73 1.95 -0.52
N GLN A 28 42.37 1.93 0.78
CA GLN A 28 42.28 0.96 1.87
C GLN A 28 41.46 1.61 3.03
N ASP A 29 41.03 0.76 3.97
CA ASP A 29 40.54 1.00 5.34
C ASP A 29 40.89 2.34 6.04
N GLU A 30 39.87 2.96 6.66
CA GLU A 30 40.04 3.76 7.89
C GLU A 30 38.82 3.52 8.81
N ALA A 31 39.11 3.04 10.02
CA ALA A 31 38.15 2.62 11.03
C ALA A 31 37.44 3.81 11.71
N VAL A 32 36.14 3.65 11.99
CA VAL A 32 35.36 4.62 12.81
C VAL A 32 35.26 4.11 14.25
N PRO A 33 35.62 4.90 15.28
CA PRO A 33 35.53 4.45 16.67
C PRO A 33 34.08 4.45 17.16
N ALA A 34 33.74 3.42 17.93
CA ALA A 34 32.48 3.29 18.66
C ALA A 34 32.53 4.05 20.00
N ALA A 35 31.50 4.85 20.28
CA ALA A 35 30.76 4.91 21.56
C ALA A 35 29.84 6.14 21.61
N GLY A 36 28.60 5.95 22.06
CA GLY A 36 27.84 7.02 22.72
C GLY A 36 26.36 7.13 22.39
N ASP A 37 25.55 6.50 23.24
CA ASP A 37 24.14 6.76 23.56
C ASP A 37 22.99 6.35 22.63
N SER A 38 22.17 5.47 23.22
CA SER A 38 20.82 5.05 22.84
C SER A 38 19.92 6.22 22.48
N ALA A 39 19.58 6.30 21.19
CA ALA A 39 18.28 6.77 20.75
C ALA A 39 17.73 5.69 19.82
N VAL A 40 16.63 5.04 20.22
CA VAL A 40 15.91 4.10 19.36
C VAL A 40 15.53 4.86 18.09
N ALA A 41 16.23 4.56 16.99
CA ALA A 41 16.04 5.23 15.72
C ALA A 41 14.62 4.94 15.23
N ARG A 42 13.80 5.99 15.17
CA ARG A 42 12.50 6.00 14.51
C ARG A 42 12.71 5.52 13.06
N PRO A 43 12.02 4.48 12.58
CA PRO A 43 12.08 4.14 11.16
C PRO A 43 11.61 5.34 10.33
N PRO A 44 12.21 5.57 9.15
CA PRO A 44 12.01 6.78 8.36
C PRO A 44 10.53 6.99 8.03
N ASN A 45 10.15 8.26 8.15
CA ASN A 45 8.80 8.84 8.11
C ASN A 45 7.91 8.21 7.01
N VAL A 46 6.88 7.47 7.42
CA VAL A 46 5.69 7.25 6.59
C VAL A 46 5.18 8.64 6.25
N ALA A 47 5.14 8.98 4.96
CA ALA A 47 4.82 10.32 4.46
C ALA A 47 3.66 10.98 5.24
N GLU A 48 3.93 12.15 5.82
CA GLU A 48 3.01 13.00 6.59
C GLU A 48 1.84 13.51 5.75
N THR A 49 0.96 12.61 5.32
CA THR A 49 -0.19 12.95 4.48
C THR A 49 -1.46 12.67 5.25
N GLY A 50 -1.93 13.68 5.99
CA GLY A 50 -3.27 13.67 6.60
C GLY A 50 -3.40 12.97 7.96
N THR A 51 -2.34 12.91 8.76
CA THR A 51 -2.44 12.48 10.17
C THR A 51 -2.76 13.66 11.10
N TYR A 52 -3.49 13.41 12.19
CA TYR A 52 -3.80 14.41 13.20
C TYR A 52 -3.96 13.79 14.58
N GLU A 53 -3.71 14.58 15.62
CA GLU A 53 -3.76 14.11 17.01
C GLU A 53 -5.11 14.44 17.67
N VAL A 54 -5.59 13.52 18.49
CA VAL A 54 -6.81 13.63 19.27
C VAL A 54 -6.54 13.20 20.70
N VAL A 55 -6.98 13.99 21.68
CA VAL A 55 -6.84 13.67 23.09
C VAL A 55 -8.21 13.53 23.72
N LEU A 56 -8.54 12.32 24.18
CA LEU A 56 -9.78 12.01 24.87
C LEU A 56 -9.51 11.65 26.33
N ASP A 57 -10.18 12.33 27.25
CA ASP A 57 -10.08 12.04 28.68
C ASP A 57 -11.36 11.34 29.17
N LYS A 58 -11.21 10.09 29.62
CA LYS A 58 -12.29 9.26 30.18
C LYS A 58 -12.50 9.47 31.68
N SER A 59 -11.76 10.37 32.32
CA SER A 59 -11.87 10.64 33.76
C SER A 59 -13.28 11.08 34.20
N SER A 60 -14.08 11.65 33.29
CA SER A 60 -15.48 11.99 33.54
C SER A 60 -16.40 10.77 33.68
N GLY A 61 -15.95 9.58 33.27
CA GLY A 61 -16.77 8.36 33.19
C GLY A 61 -17.63 8.27 31.93
N ASP A 62 -17.54 9.24 31.01
CA ASP A 62 -18.27 9.20 29.74
C ASP A 62 -17.73 8.13 28.80
N ARG A 63 -18.61 7.62 27.93
CA ARG A 63 -18.21 6.68 26.87
C ARG A 63 -17.43 7.42 25.77
N LEU A 64 -16.48 6.72 25.13
CA LEU A 64 -15.71 7.27 24.01
C LEU A 64 -16.60 7.74 22.85
N GLY A 65 -17.65 6.96 22.53
CA GLY A 65 -18.62 7.30 21.48
C GLY A 65 -18.08 7.15 20.05
N MET A 66 -17.24 6.15 19.82
CA MET A 66 -16.78 5.74 18.49
C MET A 66 -16.97 4.22 18.35
N ASP A 67 -17.53 3.80 17.23
CA ASP A 67 -17.51 2.41 16.84
C ASP A 67 -16.34 2.20 15.88
N VAL A 68 -15.49 1.24 16.21
CA VAL A 68 -14.33 0.88 15.40
C VAL A 68 -14.51 -0.54 14.85
N ASP A 69 -14.12 -0.74 13.59
CA ASP A 69 -13.92 -2.07 13.06
C ASP A 69 -12.51 -2.56 13.48
N TYR A 70 -12.41 -3.83 13.85
CA TYR A 70 -11.13 -4.40 14.27
C TYR A 70 -10.93 -5.78 13.66
N MET A 71 -9.78 -5.95 13.01
CA MET A 71 -9.27 -7.24 12.55
C MET A 71 -7.86 -7.39 13.11
N LEU A 72 -7.56 -8.53 13.72
CA LEU A 72 -6.31 -8.72 14.49
C LEU A 72 -5.06 -8.68 13.60
N GLU A 73 -5.21 -9.03 12.32
CA GLU A 73 -4.14 -9.03 11.33
C GLU A 73 -3.83 -7.63 10.77
N ARG A 74 -4.63 -6.61 11.11
CA ARG A 74 -4.45 -5.23 10.64
C ARG A 74 -3.66 -4.39 11.63
N SER A 75 -3.16 -3.26 11.14
CA SER A 75 -2.33 -2.34 11.92
C SER A 75 -3.08 -1.08 12.38
N VAL A 76 -4.35 -0.93 12.00
CA VAL A 76 -5.17 0.27 12.25
C VAL A 76 -6.58 -0.10 12.69
N LEU A 77 -7.27 0.85 13.33
CA LEU A 77 -8.66 0.72 13.76
C LEU A 77 -9.54 1.74 13.01
N PRO A 78 -10.22 1.35 11.92
CA PRO A 78 -11.12 2.22 11.19
C PRO A 78 -12.34 2.62 12.01
N VAL A 79 -12.69 3.90 11.98
CA VAL A 79 -13.86 4.48 12.62
C VAL A 79 -15.06 4.31 11.70
N MET A 80 -16.00 3.47 12.11
CA MET A 80 -17.23 3.17 11.37
C MET A 80 -18.30 4.25 11.60
N SER A 81 -18.40 4.72 12.84
CA SER A 81 -19.39 5.72 13.25
C SER A 81 -18.94 6.49 14.48
N ILE A 82 -19.33 7.77 14.55
CA ILE A 82 -19.29 8.56 15.77
C ILE A 82 -20.68 8.47 16.42
N THR A 83 -20.76 7.89 17.61
CA THR A 83 -22.00 7.59 18.33
C THR A 83 -22.26 8.51 19.52
N GLY A 84 -21.47 9.59 19.66
CA GLY A 84 -21.64 10.63 20.66
C GLY A 84 -20.45 10.70 21.63
N GLY A 85 -20.74 10.94 22.91
CA GLY A 85 -19.76 10.84 23.99
C GLY A 85 -18.56 11.79 23.84
N LEU A 86 -17.39 11.31 24.26
CA LEU A 86 -16.15 12.10 24.23
C LEU A 86 -15.72 12.46 22.80
N ALA A 87 -15.99 11.61 21.82
CA ALA A 87 -15.67 11.88 20.42
C ALA A 87 -16.51 13.04 19.84
N GLU A 88 -17.80 13.09 20.14
CA GLU A 88 -18.63 14.24 19.73
C GLU A 88 -18.27 15.50 20.51
N ALA A 89 -18.01 15.39 21.81
CA ALA A 89 -17.54 16.51 22.64
C ALA A 89 -16.19 17.07 22.14
N TRP A 90 -15.29 16.20 21.65
CA TRP A 90 -14.07 16.61 20.96
C TRP A 90 -14.40 17.39 19.69
N ASN A 91 -15.27 16.86 18.83
CA ASN A 91 -15.63 17.48 17.56
C ASN A 91 -16.23 18.89 17.69
N GLN A 92 -16.99 19.14 18.76
CA GLN A 92 -17.57 20.46 19.05
C GLN A 92 -16.51 21.53 19.37
N LYS A 93 -15.36 21.11 19.93
CA LYS A 93 -14.27 22.01 20.36
C LYS A 93 -13.13 22.07 19.35
N ALA A 94 -12.94 20.99 18.58
CA ALA A 94 -11.85 20.83 17.63
C ALA A 94 -12.04 21.69 16.38
N ARG A 95 -10.91 22.04 15.75
CA ARG A 95 -10.92 22.69 14.44
C ARG A 95 -11.45 21.73 13.36
N PRO A 96 -12.03 22.22 12.24
CA PRO A 96 -12.64 21.37 11.21
C PRO A 96 -11.72 20.29 10.59
N ASP A 97 -10.41 20.54 10.60
CA ASP A 97 -9.33 19.66 10.15
C ASP A 97 -8.86 18.66 11.22
N GLN A 98 -9.34 18.79 12.47
CA GLN A 98 -9.04 17.92 13.63
C GLN A 98 -10.28 17.18 14.17
N GLN A 99 -11.47 17.47 13.62
CA GLN A 99 -12.70 16.75 13.95
C GLN A 99 -12.62 15.29 13.51
N LEU A 100 -12.96 14.34 14.37
CA LEU A 100 -13.14 12.93 14.07
C LEU A 100 -14.27 12.72 13.06
N LYS A 101 -14.02 11.94 12.01
CA LYS A 101 -14.99 11.64 10.96
C LYS A 101 -15.05 10.13 10.73
N ARG A 102 -16.16 9.68 10.14
CA ARG A 102 -16.25 8.32 9.59
C ARG A 102 -15.13 8.11 8.57
N ASP A 103 -14.64 6.88 8.47
CA ASP A 103 -13.56 6.41 7.60
C ASP A 103 -12.16 6.92 7.98
N ASP A 104 -12.03 7.72 9.04
CA ASP A 104 -10.73 7.91 9.67
C ASP A 104 -10.29 6.62 10.37
N SER A 105 -8.99 6.44 10.54
CA SER A 105 -8.45 5.30 11.28
C SER A 105 -7.56 5.76 12.42
N ILE A 106 -7.69 5.09 13.57
CA ILE A 106 -6.73 5.22 14.65
C ILE A 106 -5.50 4.41 14.27
N ILE A 107 -4.35 5.08 14.18
CA ILE A 107 -3.06 4.47 13.80
C ILE A 107 -2.12 4.29 15.00
N GLU A 108 -2.41 4.99 16.10
CA GLU A 108 -1.64 4.94 17.34
C GLU A 108 -2.53 5.24 18.55
N VAL A 109 -2.30 4.54 19.66
CA VAL A 109 -2.93 4.83 20.96
C VAL A 109 -1.85 4.85 22.04
N ASN A 110 -1.59 6.00 22.66
CA ASN A 110 -0.62 6.16 23.74
C ASN A 110 0.75 5.53 23.43
N GLY A 111 1.28 5.72 22.23
CA GLY A 111 2.56 5.15 21.80
C GLY A 111 2.49 3.76 21.17
N VAL A 112 1.34 3.07 21.24
CA VAL A 112 1.16 1.73 20.68
C VAL A 112 0.68 1.83 19.24
N ARG A 113 1.43 1.23 18.31
CA ARG A 113 1.12 1.18 16.86
C ARG A 113 1.19 -0.25 16.34
N GLY A 114 0.47 -0.54 15.26
CA GLY A 114 0.64 -1.79 14.50
C GLY A 114 0.16 -3.06 15.20
N ASN A 115 -0.32 -2.96 16.45
CA ASN A 115 -0.89 -4.06 17.20
C ASN A 115 -2.27 -3.67 17.72
N VAL A 116 -3.30 -4.07 16.97
CA VAL A 116 -4.71 -3.76 17.26
C VAL A 116 -5.12 -4.23 18.65
N SER A 117 -4.69 -5.42 19.10
CA SER A 117 -5.04 -5.93 20.43
C SER A 117 -4.52 -5.01 21.53
N ALA A 118 -3.24 -4.63 21.46
CA ALA A 118 -2.63 -3.73 22.43
C ALA A 118 -3.23 -2.30 22.37
N MET A 119 -3.57 -1.81 21.17
CA MET A 119 -4.28 -0.53 21.01
C MET A 119 -5.68 -0.56 21.65
N LEU A 120 -6.43 -1.66 21.49
CA LEU A 120 -7.74 -1.85 22.12
C LEU A 120 -7.64 -1.97 23.64
N GLU A 121 -6.63 -2.66 24.16
CA GLU A 121 -6.36 -2.72 25.61
C GLU A 121 -6.09 -1.33 26.18
N LYS A 122 -5.29 -0.52 25.48
CA LYS A 122 -5.03 0.88 25.85
C LYS A 122 -6.30 1.71 25.86
N CYS A 123 -7.13 1.59 24.82
CA CYS A 123 -8.43 2.26 24.74
C CYS A 123 -9.37 1.87 25.90
N LYS A 124 -9.24 0.66 26.45
CA LYS A 124 -10.03 0.20 27.60
C LYS A 124 -9.46 0.70 28.93
N ASN A 125 -8.16 0.55 29.15
CA ASN A 125 -7.55 0.68 30.47
C ASN A 125 -7.04 2.08 30.82
N ASP A 126 -6.49 2.81 29.85
CA ASP A 126 -5.86 4.11 30.13
C ASP A 126 -6.93 5.20 30.24
N GLN A 127 -6.87 6.10 31.23
CA GLN A 127 -7.89 7.15 31.42
C GLN A 127 -7.79 8.25 30.36
N VAL A 128 -6.57 8.68 30.04
CA VAL A 128 -6.30 9.65 28.98
C VAL A 128 -5.77 8.91 27.76
N LEU A 129 -6.43 9.11 26.62
CA LEU A 129 -6.07 8.53 25.34
C LEU A 129 -5.51 9.62 24.42
N ASN A 130 -4.23 9.50 24.09
CA ASN A 130 -3.58 10.24 23.02
C ASN A 130 -3.64 9.37 21.77
N LEU A 131 -4.47 9.78 20.82
CA LEU A 131 -4.77 9.05 19.60
C LEU A 131 -4.14 9.78 18.43
N SER A 132 -3.30 9.08 17.67
CA SER A 132 -2.92 9.54 16.34
C SER A 132 -3.89 8.96 15.33
N MET A 133 -4.50 9.83 14.55
CA MET A 133 -5.53 9.52 13.57
C MET A 133 -4.98 9.70 12.15
N ALA A 134 -5.49 8.94 11.19
CA ALA A 134 -5.25 9.12 9.77
C ALA A 134 -6.56 9.32 9.01
N ARG A 135 -6.61 10.34 8.14
CA ARG A 135 -7.80 10.71 7.38
C ARG A 135 -8.13 9.71 6.26
N GLY A 136 -9.39 9.28 6.18
CA GLY A 136 -9.91 8.50 5.05
C GLY A 136 -9.13 7.21 4.78
N MET A 137 -8.77 6.50 5.85
CA MET A 137 -7.93 5.30 5.85
C MET A 137 -8.76 4.05 6.16
N ALA A 138 -9.89 3.88 5.49
CA ALA A 138 -10.78 2.70 5.59
C ALA A 138 -10.98 2.03 4.22
N HIS A 139 -11.55 0.81 4.20
CA HIS A 139 -11.82 0.08 2.95
C HIS A 139 -12.80 0.83 2.06
N ASP A 140 -13.86 1.41 2.63
CA ASP A 140 -14.83 2.22 1.89
C ASP A 140 -14.15 3.37 1.14
N SER A 141 -13.21 4.07 1.81
CA SER A 141 -12.41 5.14 1.20
C SER A 141 -11.45 4.62 0.12
N LEU A 142 -10.82 3.47 0.35
CA LEU A 142 -9.94 2.82 -0.63
C LEU A 142 -10.72 2.42 -1.89
N GLU A 143 -11.89 1.78 -1.74
CA GLU A 143 -12.75 1.41 -2.86
C GLU A 143 -13.21 2.66 -3.62
N ALA A 144 -13.61 3.72 -2.92
CA ALA A 144 -13.99 4.98 -3.56
C ALA A 144 -12.84 5.61 -4.36
N ASP A 145 -11.61 5.58 -3.83
CA ASP A 145 -10.42 6.08 -4.54
C ASP A 145 -10.09 5.21 -5.77
N LEU A 146 -10.27 3.88 -5.68
CA LEU A 146 -10.13 2.97 -6.83
C LEU A 146 -11.20 3.24 -7.90
N VAL A 147 -12.47 3.38 -7.52
CA VAL A 147 -13.58 3.72 -8.44
C VAL A 147 -13.26 5.04 -9.17
N ARG A 148 -12.81 6.05 -8.43
CA ARG A 148 -12.41 7.34 -9.01
C ARG A 148 -11.27 7.17 -10.01
N LEU A 149 -10.20 6.46 -9.64
CA LEU A 149 -9.06 6.17 -10.53
C LEU A 149 -9.53 5.48 -11.82
N ILE A 150 -10.37 4.46 -11.71
CA ILE A 150 -10.88 3.68 -12.84
C ILE A 150 -11.74 4.56 -13.75
N ALA A 151 -12.63 5.38 -13.20
CA ALA A 151 -13.50 6.27 -13.97
C ALA A 151 -12.70 7.36 -14.71
N GLU A 152 -11.73 7.97 -14.03
CA GLU A 152 -10.93 9.07 -14.58
C GLU A 152 -9.89 8.61 -15.61
N LYS A 153 -9.20 7.49 -15.33
CA LYS A 153 -8.10 7.00 -16.17
C LYS A 153 -8.52 5.90 -17.14
N ARG A 154 -9.75 5.38 -17.01
CA ARG A 154 -10.28 4.25 -17.82
C ARG A 154 -9.36 3.03 -17.80
N CYS A 155 -8.71 2.79 -16.67
CA CYS A 155 -7.66 1.78 -16.53
C CYS A 155 -8.16 0.42 -15.98
N GLY A 156 -9.47 0.19 -15.95
CA GLY A 156 -10.05 -1.06 -15.42
C GLY A 156 -9.41 -2.33 -15.99
N PRO A 157 -9.28 -2.49 -17.32
CA PRO A 157 -8.63 -3.66 -17.92
C PRO A 157 -7.17 -3.85 -17.51
N THR A 158 -6.43 -2.76 -17.33
CA THR A 158 -5.03 -2.77 -16.87
C THR A 158 -4.92 -3.32 -15.45
N LEU A 159 -5.82 -2.93 -14.55
CA LEU A 159 -5.84 -3.43 -13.17
C LEU A 159 -6.24 -4.90 -13.09
N ILE A 160 -7.23 -5.32 -13.90
CA ILE A 160 -7.62 -6.73 -14.03
C ILE A 160 -6.43 -7.56 -14.52
N ARG A 161 -5.73 -7.08 -15.56
CA ARG A 161 -4.56 -7.77 -16.11
C ARG A 161 -3.42 -7.86 -15.11
N LEU A 162 -3.15 -6.82 -14.31
CA LEU A 162 -2.17 -6.87 -13.22
C LEU A 162 -2.51 -7.99 -12.21
N SER A 163 -3.75 -8.03 -11.72
CA SER A 163 -4.16 -9.06 -10.75
C SER A 163 -4.09 -10.46 -11.34
N PHE A 164 -4.50 -10.64 -12.60
CA PHE A 164 -4.35 -11.92 -13.30
C PHE A 164 -2.89 -12.32 -13.45
N LEU A 165 -2.01 -11.38 -13.80
CA LEU A 165 -0.58 -11.63 -13.92
C LEU A 165 0.02 -12.07 -12.59
N ASP A 166 -0.31 -11.38 -11.50
CA ASP A 166 0.19 -11.73 -10.16
C ASP A 166 -0.28 -13.13 -9.74
N ALA A 167 -1.56 -13.45 -9.97
CA ALA A 167 -2.11 -14.76 -9.66
C ALA A 167 -1.61 -15.89 -10.58
N GLY A 168 -1.27 -15.58 -11.84
CA GLY A 168 -0.89 -16.55 -12.87
C GLY A 168 0.54 -17.08 -12.76
N VAL A 169 1.35 -16.54 -11.84
CA VAL A 169 2.71 -16.99 -11.57
C VAL A 169 2.64 -18.28 -10.75
N LEU A 170 2.54 -19.45 -11.39
CA LEU A 170 2.56 -20.74 -10.71
C LEU A 170 4.01 -21.25 -10.58
N ALA A 171 4.52 -21.43 -9.36
CA ALA A 171 5.76 -22.17 -9.12
C ALA A 171 5.45 -23.59 -8.61
N GLU A 172 6.31 -24.55 -8.91
CA GLU A 172 6.34 -25.80 -8.15
C GLU A 172 6.91 -25.53 -6.74
N GLY A 173 6.19 -25.91 -5.70
CA GLY A 173 6.60 -25.70 -4.30
C GLY A 173 5.93 -24.50 -3.62
N THR A 174 6.70 -23.72 -2.85
CA THR A 174 6.18 -22.61 -2.00
C THR A 174 6.28 -21.23 -2.64
N GLY A 175 6.62 -21.14 -3.93
CA GLY A 175 6.80 -19.88 -4.66
C GLY A 175 5.61 -19.51 -5.56
N GLY A 176 5.56 -18.25 -6.00
CA GLY A 176 4.52 -17.75 -6.89
C GLY A 176 3.17 -17.48 -6.20
N GLY A 177 2.13 -17.36 -7.02
CA GLY A 177 0.79 -16.95 -6.63
C GLY A 177 0.65 -15.44 -6.41
N PRO A 178 -0.56 -14.99 -6.04
CA PRO A 178 -0.83 -13.57 -5.83
C PRO A 178 -0.17 -13.10 -4.52
N ASN A 179 1.10 -12.73 -4.58
CA ASN A 179 1.91 -12.27 -3.45
C ASN A 179 2.53 -10.89 -3.71
N GLY A 180 2.16 -10.22 -4.79
CA GLY A 180 2.65 -8.87 -5.10
C GLY A 180 4.11 -8.82 -5.55
N ALA A 181 4.78 -9.94 -5.82
CA ALA A 181 6.21 -9.96 -6.16
C ALA A 181 6.53 -9.25 -7.49
N LEU A 182 5.56 -9.13 -8.40
CA LEU A 182 5.72 -8.42 -9.68
C LEU A 182 6.16 -6.96 -9.54
N ARG A 183 6.01 -6.35 -8.35
CA ARG A 183 6.46 -4.98 -8.08
C ARG A 183 7.97 -4.84 -8.11
N PHE A 184 8.70 -5.91 -7.80
CA PHE A 184 10.17 -5.91 -7.84
C PHE A 184 10.72 -6.09 -9.25
N ALA A 185 9.93 -6.71 -10.14
CA ALA A 185 10.34 -7.00 -11.50
C ALA A 185 9.98 -5.86 -12.49
N ALA A 186 9.25 -4.82 -12.05
CA ALA A 186 8.84 -3.70 -12.90
C ALA A 186 10.01 -3.07 -13.67
N GLY A 187 10.03 -3.27 -15.00
CA GLY A 187 11.09 -2.76 -15.88
C GLY A 187 12.17 -3.78 -16.27
N HIS A 188 12.08 -5.03 -15.82
CA HIS A 188 12.96 -6.10 -16.29
C HIS A 188 12.70 -6.45 -17.76
N PRO A 189 13.74 -6.83 -18.54
CA PRO A 189 13.58 -7.30 -19.92
C PRO A 189 12.60 -8.48 -20.00
N GLY A 190 11.62 -8.40 -20.92
CA GLY A 190 10.63 -9.47 -21.13
C GLY A 190 9.36 -9.40 -20.26
N GLN A 191 9.27 -8.45 -19.33
CA GLN A 191 8.07 -8.26 -18.52
C GLN A 191 6.91 -7.63 -19.33
N ASP A 192 5.68 -8.06 -19.04
CA ASP A 192 4.46 -7.46 -19.60
C ASP A 192 4.42 -5.95 -19.28
N PRO A 193 4.43 -5.06 -20.30
CA PRO A 193 4.41 -3.61 -20.09
C PRO A 193 3.22 -3.12 -19.26
N CYS A 194 2.14 -3.91 -19.19
CA CYS A 194 0.97 -3.64 -18.37
C CYS A 194 1.32 -3.52 -16.88
N VAL A 195 2.33 -4.25 -16.39
CA VAL A 195 2.70 -4.19 -14.96
C VAL A 195 3.25 -2.82 -14.60
N ALA A 196 4.22 -2.30 -15.35
CA ALA A 196 4.79 -0.98 -15.09
C ALA A 196 3.72 0.13 -15.17
N ALA A 197 2.83 0.05 -16.16
CA ALA A 197 1.73 0.99 -16.31
C ALA A 197 0.74 0.91 -15.13
N ALA A 198 0.36 -0.29 -14.70
CA ALA A 198 -0.55 -0.50 -13.58
C ALA A 198 0.03 0.01 -12.25
N LEU A 199 1.31 -0.26 -11.99
CA LEU A 199 2.01 0.22 -10.79
C LEU A 199 2.10 1.75 -10.77
N ALA A 200 2.37 2.38 -11.91
CA ALA A 200 2.37 3.84 -12.02
C ALA A 200 0.98 4.43 -11.72
N LEU A 201 -0.08 3.82 -12.23
CA LEU A 201 -1.47 4.24 -11.97
C LEU A 201 -1.87 4.05 -10.49
N LEU A 202 -1.48 2.93 -9.89
CA LEU A 202 -1.78 2.62 -8.49
C LEU A 202 -0.86 3.31 -7.48
N GLY A 203 0.22 3.95 -7.91
CA GLY A 203 1.24 4.54 -7.04
C GLY A 203 0.70 5.41 -5.91
N PRO A 204 -0.19 6.40 -6.19
CA PRO A 204 -0.78 7.24 -5.14
C PRO A 204 -1.63 6.46 -4.12
N ILE A 205 -2.44 5.50 -4.59
CA ILE A 205 -3.28 4.66 -3.74
C ILE A 205 -2.39 3.73 -2.90
N THR A 206 -1.36 3.17 -3.52
CA THR A 206 -0.36 2.30 -2.88
C THR A 206 0.32 3.05 -1.74
N ALA A 207 0.85 4.25 -2.01
CA ALA A 207 1.53 5.07 -1.01
C ALA A 207 0.63 5.44 0.18
N LYS A 208 -0.67 5.65 -0.07
CA LYS A 208 -1.65 6.02 0.96
C LYS A 208 -2.07 4.83 1.84
N TYR A 209 -2.35 3.67 1.24
CA TYR A 209 -3.05 2.57 1.93
C TYR A 209 -2.16 1.39 2.28
N VAL A 210 -1.15 1.07 1.48
CA VAL A 210 -0.33 -0.13 1.70
C VAL A 210 0.49 -0.10 3.00
N PRO A 211 1.05 1.04 3.43
CA PRO A 211 1.84 1.06 4.66
C PRO A 211 1.07 0.66 5.94
N LEU A 212 -0.26 0.74 5.94
CA LEU A 212 -1.05 0.65 7.18
C LEU A 212 -2.35 -0.16 7.08
N LEU A 213 -2.97 -0.29 5.89
CA LEU A 213 -4.32 -0.86 5.76
C LEU A 213 -4.37 -2.22 5.06
N ILE A 214 -3.58 -2.41 4.00
CA ILE A 214 -3.71 -3.54 3.06
C ILE A 214 -2.35 -3.91 2.45
N SER A 215 -2.13 -5.16 2.04
CA SER A 215 -0.93 -5.55 1.28
C SER A 215 -1.01 -5.11 -0.19
N HIS A 216 0.11 -5.05 -0.91
CA HIS A 216 0.10 -4.86 -2.36
C HIS A 216 -0.71 -5.95 -3.05
N SER A 217 -0.52 -7.21 -2.66
CA SER A 217 -1.24 -8.36 -3.22
C SER A 217 -2.76 -8.21 -3.09
N ASP A 218 -3.24 -7.91 -1.88
CA ASP A 218 -4.67 -7.71 -1.65
C ASP A 218 -5.19 -6.45 -2.35
N LEU A 219 -4.40 -5.38 -2.43
CA LEU A 219 -4.76 -4.18 -3.18
C LEU A 219 -4.98 -4.49 -4.66
N TRP A 220 -4.15 -5.32 -5.28
CA TRP A 220 -4.28 -5.64 -6.71
C TRP A 220 -5.50 -6.51 -6.98
N ALA A 221 -5.77 -7.50 -6.12
CA ALA A 221 -6.98 -8.30 -6.19
C ALA A 221 -8.25 -7.44 -6.01
N LEU A 222 -8.25 -6.54 -5.03
CA LEU A 222 -9.34 -5.60 -4.79
C LEU A 222 -9.54 -4.68 -6.00
N ALA A 223 -8.47 -4.10 -6.53
CA ALA A 223 -8.50 -3.20 -7.68
C ALA A 223 -9.13 -3.86 -8.93
N ALA A 224 -8.82 -5.14 -9.18
CA ALA A 224 -9.44 -5.90 -10.26
C ALA A 224 -10.94 -6.13 -10.03
N ASN A 225 -11.35 -6.52 -8.82
CA ASN A 225 -12.76 -6.74 -8.50
C ASN A 225 -13.58 -5.44 -8.57
N VAL A 226 -13.03 -4.34 -8.05
CA VAL A 226 -13.63 -3.00 -8.16
C VAL A 226 -13.72 -2.58 -9.62
N ALA A 227 -12.71 -2.85 -10.44
CA ALA A 227 -12.74 -2.57 -11.88
C ALA A 227 -13.86 -3.35 -12.59
N ILE A 228 -14.01 -4.65 -12.32
CA ILE A 228 -15.07 -5.48 -12.90
C ILE A 228 -16.45 -4.89 -12.56
N LYS A 229 -16.71 -4.62 -11.28
CA LYS A 229 -17.97 -4.02 -10.81
C LYS A 229 -18.22 -2.65 -11.45
N THR A 230 -17.22 -1.77 -11.45
CA THR A 230 -17.31 -0.40 -11.99
C THR A 230 -17.61 -0.40 -13.49
N MET A 231 -17.13 -1.40 -14.23
CA MET A 231 -17.38 -1.56 -15.67
C MET A 231 -18.67 -2.34 -15.99
N GLY A 232 -19.54 -2.57 -15.00
CA GLY A 232 -20.83 -3.24 -15.19
C GLY A 232 -20.79 -4.77 -15.13
N GLY A 233 -19.67 -5.34 -14.69
CA GLY A 233 -19.56 -6.76 -14.36
C GLY A 233 -20.20 -7.11 -13.01
N PRO A 234 -20.17 -8.39 -12.62
CA PRO A 234 -20.71 -8.83 -11.34
C PRO A 234 -19.90 -8.31 -10.16
N GLU A 235 -20.52 -8.26 -8.99
CA GLU A 235 -19.82 -8.04 -7.73
C GLU A 235 -19.08 -9.31 -7.30
N ILE A 236 -17.75 -9.19 -7.15
CA ILE A 236 -16.89 -10.27 -6.68
C ILE A 236 -16.36 -9.87 -5.30
N VAL A 237 -16.67 -10.68 -4.29
CA VAL A 237 -16.21 -10.43 -2.92
C VAL A 237 -14.71 -10.71 -2.82
N THR A 238 -13.94 -9.68 -2.48
CA THR A 238 -12.51 -9.83 -2.20
C THR A 238 -12.31 -10.48 -0.84
N LYS A 239 -11.59 -11.60 -0.80
CA LYS A 239 -11.05 -12.16 0.44
C LYS A 239 -9.64 -11.60 0.66
N PHE A 240 -9.42 -11.03 1.84
CA PHE A 240 -8.15 -10.43 2.25
C PHE A 240 -7.30 -11.41 3.07
N GLY A 241 -6.06 -11.02 3.35
CA GLY A 241 -5.09 -11.76 4.15
C GLY A 241 -3.87 -12.26 3.37
N ARG A 242 -3.67 -11.80 2.12
CA ARG A 242 -2.48 -12.20 1.35
C ARG A 242 -1.26 -11.43 1.85
N PRO A 243 -0.18 -12.09 2.28
CA PRO A 243 1.06 -11.40 2.61
C PRO A 243 1.75 -10.92 1.33
N ASP A 244 2.48 -9.81 1.44
CA ASP A 244 3.38 -9.39 0.36
C ASP A 244 4.66 -10.20 0.39
N ALA A 245 5.12 -10.62 -0.79
CA ALA A 245 6.44 -11.20 -0.99
C ALA A 245 7.53 -10.24 -0.50
N ALA A 246 8.57 -10.74 0.17
CA ALA A 246 9.66 -9.90 0.64
C ALA A 246 10.66 -9.56 -0.49
N THR A 247 10.78 -10.44 -1.47
CA THR A 247 11.78 -10.34 -2.55
C THR A 247 11.23 -10.71 -3.93
N ALA A 248 11.97 -10.33 -4.98
CA ALA A 248 11.67 -10.74 -6.35
C ALA A 248 11.73 -12.26 -6.56
N ALA A 249 12.52 -12.99 -5.77
CA ALA A 249 12.70 -14.43 -5.90
C ALA A 249 11.47 -15.25 -5.45
N GLU A 250 10.53 -14.60 -4.75
CA GLU A 250 9.24 -15.20 -4.39
C GLU A 250 8.20 -15.07 -5.51
N ALA A 251 8.46 -14.26 -6.54
CA ALA A 251 7.87 -14.51 -7.84
C ALA A 251 8.44 -15.85 -8.33
N ALA A 252 7.60 -16.75 -8.84
CA ALA A 252 8.10 -18.02 -9.39
C ALA A 252 9.30 -17.75 -10.30
N PRO A 253 10.35 -18.59 -10.25
CA PRO A 253 11.49 -18.42 -11.15
C PRO A 253 11.00 -18.41 -12.61
N PRO A 254 11.65 -17.65 -13.50
CA PRO A 254 11.28 -17.63 -14.91
C PRO A 254 11.28 -19.06 -15.47
N ALA A 255 10.36 -19.34 -16.38
CA ALA A 255 10.07 -20.66 -16.94
C ALA A 255 11.23 -21.33 -17.72
N ASP A 256 12.41 -20.73 -17.71
CA ASP A 256 13.61 -21.19 -18.41
C ASP A 256 14.40 -22.24 -17.58
N ALA A 257 13.80 -22.77 -16.52
CA ALA A 257 14.38 -23.79 -15.62
C ALA A 257 13.87 -25.22 -15.90
N LEU A 258 13.33 -25.49 -17.10
CA LEU A 258 12.95 -26.84 -17.58
C LEU A 258 13.66 -27.19 -18.89
#